data_AF-A0A067P6X6-F1
#
_entry.id   AF-A0A067P6X6-F1
#
_cell.length_a   1.000
_cell.length_b   1.000
_cell.length_c   1.000
_cell.angle_alpha   90.00
_cell.angle_beta   90.00
_cell.angle_gamma   90.00
#
_symmetry.space_group_name_H-M   'P 1'
#
loop_
_entity.id
_entity.type
_entity.pdbx_description
1 polymer ?
#
loop_
_entity_poly.entity_id
_entity_poly.type
_entity_poly.pdbx_seq_one_letter_code
_entity_poly.pdbx_strand_id
1 'polypeptide(L)'
;MRPAVLTWIEQITDLGKALSDAISLSLERQCLREKYLAPEPVAIVRCFKYTAPKTPSASQQAWGIGEHTDFGYLTLLTTDAPGLQVNSPSGDWVDVPLNDDYIICNVGDMLDQMTGGRFKSTPHRVVTPPQGSRISVPFFFDFSWDAKMEYLPLDHLPALTPEEQAIAKARWEQTTFTGVSGVWAQYLAKKVKKVFPDLQLPNFEHNAKPSTRFMLPSIRPSMHNDLKIGMGSYWRVLGNQKPRIS
;
A
#
# COMPACT_ATOMS: atom_id res chain seq x y z
N MET A 1 -12.00 2.62 25.23
CA MET A 1 -11.30 2.13 24.02
C MET A 1 -12.23 1.96 22.83
N ARG A 2 -13.31 1.15 22.88
CA ARG A 2 -14.23 0.94 21.74
C ARG A 2 -14.74 2.23 21.06
N PRO A 3 -15.27 3.24 21.78
CA PRO A 3 -15.77 4.47 21.13
C PRO A 3 -14.68 5.18 20.33
N ALA A 4 -13.48 5.36 20.91
CA ALA A 4 -12.36 6.00 20.24
C ALA A 4 -11.92 5.26 18.97
N VAL A 5 -11.90 3.92 19.00
CA VAL A 5 -11.57 3.11 17.82
C VAL A 5 -12.62 3.28 16.72
N LEU A 6 -13.91 3.27 17.06
CA LEU A 6 -14.98 3.45 16.08
C LEU A 6 -14.95 4.85 15.45
N THR A 7 -14.77 5.90 16.27
CA THR A 7 -14.59 7.27 15.77
C THR A 7 -13.38 7.39 14.85
N TRP A 8 -12.26 6.77 15.21
CA TRP A 8 -11.08 6.76 14.35
C TRP A 8 -11.34 6.03 13.03
N ILE A 9 -12.04 4.88 13.06
CA ILE A 9 -12.43 4.13 11.86
C ILE A 9 -13.30 5.00 10.94
N GLU A 10 -14.30 5.71 11.48
CA GLU A 10 -15.15 6.62 10.71
C GLU A 10 -14.31 7.72 10.04
N GLN A 11 -13.48 8.42 10.82
CA GLN A 11 -12.63 9.50 10.32
C GLN A 11 -11.63 9.04 9.24
N ILE A 12 -10.95 7.91 9.47
CA ILE A 12 -9.97 7.40 8.50
C ILE A 12 -10.64 6.82 7.25
N THR A 13 -11.89 6.32 7.37
CA THR A 13 -12.72 5.94 6.22
C THR A 13 -13.07 7.16 5.37
N ASP A 14 -13.46 8.27 6.00
CA ASP A 14 -13.77 9.51 5.29
C ASP A 14 -12.53 10.14 4.64
N LEU A 15 -11.37 10.04 5.28
CA LEU A 15 -10.08 10.38 4.66
C LEU A 15 -9.83 9.51 3.41
N GLY A 16 -10.06 8.20 3.50
CA GLY A 16 -9.94 7.29 2.35
C GLY A 16 -10.84 7.69 1.19
N LYS A 17 -12.11 8.05 1.47
CA LYS A 17 -13.05 8.56 0.46
C LYS A 17 -12.54 9.87 -0.18
N ALA A 18 -12.07 10.83 0.63
CA ALA A 18 -11.54 12.09 0.13
C ALA A 18 -10.29 11.90 -0.75
N LEU A 19 -9.39 10.99 -0.37
CA LEU A 19 -8.24 10.61 -1.19
C LEU A 19 -8.68 9.95 -2.51
N SER A 20 -9.76 9.16 -2.49
CA SER A 20 -10.34 8.57 -3.70
C SER A 20 -10.87 9.62 -4.66
N ASP A 21 -11.48 10.67 -4.14
CA ASP A 21 -11.95 11.81 -4.94
C ASP A 21 -10.75 12.54 -5.57
N ALA A 22 -9.67 12.75 -4.81
CA ALA A 22 -8.42 13.33 -5.33
C ALA A 22 -7.77 12.46 -6.43
N ILE A 23 -7.75 11.14 -6.24
CA ILE A 23 -7.28 10.19 -7.27
C ILE A 23 -8.15 10.28 -8.52
N SER A 24 -9.47 10.33 -8.37
CA SER A 24 -10.42 10.49 -9.49
C SER A 24 -10.11 11.75 -10.29
N LEU A 25 -9.96 12.89 -9.60
CA LEU A 25 -9.62 14.17 -10.22
C LEU A 25 -8.29 14.10 -10.98
N SER A 26 -7.26 13.50 -10.39
CA SER A 26 -5.94 13.37 -11.03
C SER A 26 -5.93 12.49 -12.29
N LEU A 27 -6.91 11.60 -12.42
CA LEU A 27 -7.09 10.73 -13.59
C LEU A 27 -8.04 11.33 -14.63
N GLU A 28 -8.51 12.57 -14.42
CA GLU A 28 -9.56 13.22 -15.21
C GLU A 28 -10.78 12.29 -15.35
N ARG A 29 -11.17 11.69 -14.22
CA ARG A 29 -12.31 10.80 -14.09
C ARG A 29 -13.25 11.34 -13.03
N GLN A 30 -14.52 11.11 -13.27
CA GLN A 30 -15.54 11.25 -12.25
C GLN A 30 -15.86 9.85 -11.72
N CYS A 31 -16.27 9.78 -10.46
CA CYS A 31 -17.01 8.64 -9.91
C CYS A 31 -16.21 7.38 -9.51
N LEU A 32 -14.90 7.40 -9.23
CA LEU A 32 -14.24 6.17 -8.75
C LEU A 32 -14.83 5.71 -7.41
N ARG A 33 -15.12 6.66 -6.52
CA ARG A 33 -15.75 6.38 -5.23
C ARG A 33 -17.14 5.75 -5.41
N GLU A 34 -17.99 6.37 -6.21
CA GLU A 34 -19.35 5.90 -6.48
C GLU A 34 -19.38 4.55 -7.18
N LYS A 35 -18.39 4.28 -8.05
CA LYS A 35 -18.34 3.05 -8.84
C LYS A 35 -17.73 1.87 -8.09
N TYR A 36 -16.63 2.10 -7.36
CA TYR A 36 -15.83 1.02 -6.78
C TYR A 36 -15.87 0.97 -5.25
N LEU A 37 -16.38 2.00 -4.58
CA LEU A 37 -16.43 2.09 -3.10
C LEU A 37 -17.87 2.16 -2.57
N ALA A 38 -18.89 2.15 -3.42
CA ALA A 38 -20.30 2.14 -3.02
C ALA A 38 -20.86 0.71 -2.91
N PRO A 39 -21.88 0.46 -2.06
CA PRO A 39 -22.47 1.41 -1.10
C PRO A 39 -21.53 1.74 0.06
N GLU A 40 -20.60 0.84 0.36
CA GLU A 40 -19.54 1.05 1.35
C GLU A 40 -18.24 0.32 0.95
N PRO A 41 -17.07 0.92 1.22
CA PRO A 41 -15.78 0.27 1.01
C PRO A 41 -15.55 -0.83 2.04
N VAL A 42 -14.79 -1.86 1.67
CA VAL A 42 -14.30 -2.83 2.65
C VAL A 42 -13.20 -2.16 3.50
N ALA A 43 -13.42 -2.10 4.81
CA ALA A 43 -12.50 -1.53 5.77
C ALA A 43 -11.91 -2.62 6.67
N ILE A 44 -10.60 -2.86 6.58
CA ILE A 44 -9.91 -3.84 7.44
C ILE A 44 -8.89 -3.11 8.30
N VAL A 45 -9.07 -3.19 9.62
CA VAL A 45 -8.12 -2.64 10.60
C VAL A 45 -7.24 -3.76 11.12
N ARG A 46 -5.93 -3.53 11.23
CA ARG A 46 -5.05 -4.35 12.06
C ARG A 46 -4.32 -3.48 13.06
N CYS A 47 -3.94 -4.07 14.19
CA CYS A 47 -3.03 -3.47 15.15
C CYS A 47 -1.86 -4.42 15.36
N PHE A 48 -0.66 -3.97 15.03
CA PHE A 48 0.57 -4.74 15.18
C PHE A 48 1.44 -4.11 16.26
N LYS A 49 2.04 -4.96 17.10
CA LYS A 49 3.07 -4.57 18.06
C LYS A 49 4.36 -5.29 17.74
N TYR A 50 5.40 -4.54 17.39
CA TYR A 50 6.76 -5.03 17.21
C TYR A 50 7.54 -4.73 18.47
N THR A 51 8.20 -5.73 19.04
CA THR A 51 8.99 -5.57 20.27
C THR A 51 10.45 -5.82 19.94
N ALA A 52 11.34 -5.02 20.52
CA ALA A 52 12.78 -5.24 20.36
C ALA A 52 13.16 -6.70 20.70
N PRO A 53 14.05 -7.32 19.93
CA PRO A 53 14.49 -8.69 20.19
C PRO A 53 15.19 -8.78 21.55
N LYS A 54 14.91 -9.84 22.31
CA LYS A 54 15.48 -10.05 23.66
C LYS A 54 16.99 -10.28 23.66
N THR A 55 17.53 -10.78 22.55
CA THR A 55 18.96 -10.96 22.30
C THR A 55 19.32 -10.24 21.01
N PRO A 56 20.16 -9.18 21.06
CA PRO A 56 20.65 -8.54 19.85
C PRO A 56 21.58 -9.53 19.12
N SER A 57 21.06 -10.18 18.09
CA SER A 57 21.90 -10.88 17.12
C SER A 57 22.67 -9.84 16.32
N ALA A 58 23.98 -9.76 16.51
CA ALA A 58 24.85 -8.81 15.79
C ALA A 58 24.90 -9.06 14.27
N SER A 59 24.33 -10.17 13.77
CA SER A 59 24.46 -10.61 12.38
C SER A 59 23.16 -10.60 11.58
N GLN A 60 22.00 -10.29 12.17
CA GLN A 60 20.72 -10.30 11.45
C GLN A 60 19.83 -9.12 11.86
N GLN A 61 19.54 -8.24 10.90
CA GLN A 61 18.50 -7.23 11.06
C GLN A 61 17.16 -7.93 11.35
N ALA A 62 16.60 -7.70 12.53
CA ALA A 62 15.34 -8.32 12.94
C ALA A 62 14.17 -7.67 12.18
N TRP A 63 13.59 -8.39 11.23
CA TRP A 63 12.42 -7.94 10.48
C TRP A 63 11.14 -8.11 11.30
N GLY A 64 10.31 -7.06 11.35
CA GLY A 64 8.97 -7.14 11.90
C GLY A 64 8.01 -7.74 10.88
N ILE A 65 7.88 -7.09 9.71
CA ILE A 65 7.26 -7.62 8.51
C ILE A 65 8.26 -7.47 7.37
N GLY A 66 8.44 -8.53 6.58
CA GLY A 66 9.32 -8.54 5.41
C GLY A 66 8.83 -7.63 4.28
N GLU A 67 9.60 -7.61 3.19
CA GLU A 67 9.24 -6.91 1.96
C GLU A 67 7.93 -7.44 1.38
N HIS A 68 6.99 -6.54 1.13
CA HIS A 68 5.73 -6.85 0.46
C HIS A 68 5.08 -5.61 -0.14
N THR A 69 4.04 -5.84 -0.93
CA THR A 69 3.05 -4.82 -1.34
C THR A 69 1.70 -5.12 -0.70
N ASP A 70 0.85 -4.10 -0.66
CA ASP A 70 -0.55 -4.23 -0.24
C ASP A 70 -1.45 -4.48 -1.43
N PHE A 71 -2.59 -5.14 -1.21
CA PHE A 71 -3.30 -5.79 -2.31
C PHE A 71 -4.36 -4.93 -2.97
N GLY A 72 -5.16 -4.23 -2.18
CA GLY A 72 -6.37 -3.62 -2.70
C GLY A 72 -6.17 -2.20 -3.17
N TYR A 73 -6.83 -1.26 -2.51
CA TYR A 73 -6.95 0.10 -3.03
C TYR A 73 -5.96 1.05 -2.36
N LEU A 74 -6.16 1.39 -1.09
CA LEU A 74 -5.23 2.21 -0.31
C LEU A 74 -4.97 1.60 1.08
N THR A 75 -3.76 1.81 1.60
CA THR A 75 -3.46 1.57 3.02
C THR A 75 -3.16 2.89 3.69
N LEU A 76 -3.91 3.21 4.75
CA LEU A 76 -3.68 4.38 5.60
C LEU A 76 -3.08 3.91 6.93
N LEU A 77 -1.89 4.38 7.25
CA LEU A 77 -1.09 3.87 8.35
C LEU A 77 -0.83 4.97 9.40
N THR A 78 -1.17 4.65 10.64
CA THR A 78 -0.74 5.36 11.85
C THR A 78 0.30 4.52 12.60
N THR A 79 1.35 5.14 13.13
CA THR A 79 2.44 4.46 13.85
C THR A 79 3.00 5.36 14.94
N ASP A 80 3.48 4.77 16.05
CA ASP A 80 4.02 5.51 17.20
C ASP A 80 5.56 5.59 17.23
N ALA A 81 6.23 4.81 16.38
CA ALA A 81 7.68 4.76 16.31
C ALA A 81 8.19 4.56 14.87
N PRO A 82 9.46 4.95 14.58
CA PRO A 82 10.09 4.71 13.27
C PRO A 82 10.24 3.22 12.96
N GLY A 83 10.60 2.93 11.70
CA GLY A 83 10.96 1.57 11.27
C GLY A 83 10.29 1.11 9.98
N LEU A 84 9.34 1.89 9.44
CA LEU A 84 8.83 1.65 8.09
C LEU A 84 9.89 2.07 7.05
N GLN A 85 10.13 1.18 6.09
CA GLN A 85 10.97 1.46 4.92
C GLN A 85 10.17 1.22 3.64
N VAL A 86 10.41 2.05 2.64
CA VAL A 86 9.84 1.95 1.28
C VAL A 86 10.95 1.80 0.25
N ASN A 87 10.69 1.06 -0.81
CA ASN A 87 11.64 0.92 -1.92
C ASN A 87 11.51 2.11 -2.88
N SER A 88 12.58 2.86 -3.07
CA SER A 88 12.61 4.02 -3.96
C SER A 88 12.62 3.59 -5.43
N PRO A 89 12.36 4.52 -6.38
CA PRO A 89 12.55 4.24 -7.80
C PRO A 89 13.98 3.84 -8.20
N SER A 90 15.00 4.19 -7.40
CA SER A 90 16.38 3.75 -7.60
C SER A 90 16.66 2.32 -7.08
N GLY A 91 15.68 1.69 -6.43
CA GLY A 91 15.81 0.37 -5.80
C GLY A 91 16.33 0.41 -4.37
N ASP A 92 16.58 1.60 -3.82
CA ASP A 92 17.09 1.78 -2.46
C ASP A 92 15.97 1.70 -1.42
N TRP A 93 16.28 1.18 -0.23
CA TRP A 93 15.35 1.20 0.89
C TRP A 93 15.50 2.49 1.68
N VAL A 94 14.43 3.28 1.72
CA VAL A 94 14.39 4.60 2.38
C VAL A 94 13.49 4.54 3.61
N ASP A 95 13.99 5.06 4.73
CA ASP A 95 13.19 5.20 5.95
C ASP A 95 12.09 6.24 5.77
N VAL A 96 10.87 5.90 6.18
CA VAL A 96 9.77 6.85 6.29
C VAL A 96 9.88 7.55 7.65
N PRO A 97 10.03 8.89 7.69
CA PRO A 97 10.18 9.60 8.94
C PRO A 97 8.92 9.48 9.78
N LEU A 98 9.09 9.31 11.10
CA LEU A 98 7.98 9.43 12.05
C LEU A 98 7.55 10.89 12.12
N ASN A 99 6.25 11.13 12.01
CA ASN A 99 5.65 12.43 12.22
C ASN A 99 4.22 12.24 12.74
N ASP A 100 3.94 12.81 13.91
CA ASP A 100 2.65 12.66 14.59
C ASP A 100 1.50 13.38 13.90
N ASP A 101 1.80 14.33 12.99
CA ASP A 101 0.81 15.06 12.20
C ASP A 101 0.45 14.34 10.89
N TYR A 102 1.12 13.23 10.56
CA TYR A 102 0.98 12.56 9.26
C TYR A 102 0.25 11.22 9.35
N ILE A 103 -0.55 10.94 8.32
CA ILE A 103 -1.00 9.59 7.99
C ILE A 103 -0.22 9.14 6.76
N ILE A 104 0.43 7.99 6.86
CA ILE A 104 1.17 7.41 5.73
C ILE A 104 0.16 6.71 4.82
N CYS A 105 0.16 7.06 3.53
CA CYS A 105 -0.74 6.47 2.54
C CYS A 105 0.04 5.68 1.49
N ASN A 106 -0.29 4.40 1.32
CA ASN A 106 0.28 3.54 0.28
C ASN A 106 -0.80 3.13 -0.73
N VAL A 107 -0.39 2.93 -1.98
CA VAL A 107 -1.22 2.39 -3.06
C VAL A 107 -1.16 0.85 -3.05
N GLY A 108 -2.30 0.19 -3.24
CA GLY A 108 -2.37 -1.27 -3.39
C GLY A 108 -2.22 -1.76 -4.84
N ASP A 109 -1.86 -3.03 -4.99
CA ASP A 109 -1.60 -3.72 -6.26
C ASP A 109 -2.79 -3.64 -7.23
N MET A 110 -4.03 -3.72 -6.74
CA MET A 110 -5.22 -3.67 -7.59
C MET A 110 -5.44 -2.26 -8.15
N LEU A 111 -5.28 -1.20 -7.35
CA LEU A 111 -5.33 0.17 -7.86
C LEU A 111 -4.23 0.44 -8.89
N ASP A 112 -3.04 -0.09 -8.63
CA ASP A 112 -1.92 0.00 -9.55
C ASP A 112 -2.25 -0.64 -10.91
N GLN A 113 -2.75 -1.87 -10.91
CA GLN A 113 -3.17 -2.56 -12.13
C GLN A 113 -4.35 -1.86 -12.82
N MET A 114 -5.39 -1.48 -12.06
CA MET A 114 -6.57 -0.77 -12.61
C MET A 114 -6.18 0.51 -13.33
N THR A 115 -5.16 1.23 -12.85
CA THR A 115 -4.70 2.50 -13.44
C THR A 115 -3.64 2.31 -14.51
N GLY A 116 -3.32 1.06 -14.88
CA GLY A 116 -2.30 0.75 -15.86
C GLY A 116 -0.88 1.11 -15.40
N GLY A 117 -0.64 1.24 -14.09
CA GLY A 117 0.68 1.53 -13.52
C GLY A 117 0.94 2.99 -13.18
N ARG A 118 -0.06 3.87 -13.34
CA ARG A 118 0.06 5.30 -13.02
C ARG A 118 0.16 5.55 -11.52
N PHE A 119 -0.60 4.82 -10.72
CA PHE A 119 -0.45 4.77 -9.27
C PHE A 119 0.37 3.53 -8.91
N LYS A 120 1.54 3.72 -8.29
CA LYS A 120 2.49 2.61 -8.10
C LYS A 120 2.32 1.99 -6.72
N SER A 121 2.08 0.68 -6.66
CA SER A 121 2.14 -0.07 -5.40
C SER A 121 3.60 -0.33 -5.03
N THR A 122 4.10 0.46 -4.09
CA THR A 122 5.52 0.45 -3.72
C THR A 122 5.81 -0.64 -2.67
N PRO A 123 6.82 -1.51 -2.89
CA PRO A 123 7.27 -2.45 -1.88
C PRO A 123 7.67 -1.72 -0.59
N HIS A 124 7.24 -2.25 0.53
CA HIS A 124 7.54 -1.71 1.84
C HIS A 124 7.84 -2.84 2.84
N ARG A 125 8.58 -2.50 3.91
CA ARG A 125 8.98 -3.44 4.97
C ARG A 125 9.08 -2.74 6.32
N VAL A 126 9.12 -3.51 7.40
CA VAL A 126 9.24 -2.98 8.76
C VAL A 126 10.47 -3.56 9.44
N VAL A 127 11.37 -2.69 9.86
CA VAL A 127 12.48 -3.00 10.76
C VAL A 127 11.97 -2.99 12.20
N THR A 128 12.33 -4.00 12.98
CA THR A 128 11.97 -4.05 14.42
C THR A 128 12.72 -2.92 15.16
N PRO A 129 12.08 -2.22 16.11
CA PRO A 129 12.76 -1.18 16.85
C PRO A 129 13.96 -1.75 17.64
N PRO A 130 15.07 -1.00 17.76
CA PRO A 130 16.26 -1.46 18.48
C PRO A 130 16.01 -1.57 20.00
N GLN A 131 15.07 -0.78 20.53
CA GLN A 131 14.65 -0.76 21.93
C GLN A 131 13.14 -0.52 22.04
N GLY A 132 12.53 -0.94 23.13
CA GLY A 132 11.11 -0.71 23.40
C GLY A 132 10.19 -1.47 22.45
N SER A 133 9.09 -0.83 22.04
CA SER A 133 8.13 -1.38 21.09
C SER A 133 7.61 -0.33 20.13
N ARG A 134 7.17 -0.79 18.97
CA ARG A 134 6.46 -0.02 17.94
C ARG A 134 5.05 -0.57 17.80
N ILE A 135 4.05 0.27 17.93
CA ILE A 135 2.67 -0.01 17.56
C ILE A 135 2.39 0.62 16.20
N SER A 136 1.77 -0.16 15.32
CA SER A 136 1.33 0.33 14.02
C SER A 136 -0.10 -0.15 13.74
N VAL A 137 -0.94 0.76 13.25
CA VAL A 137 -2.34 0.51 12.95
C VAL A 137 -2.58 0.78 11.46
N PRO A 138 -2.29 -0.18 10.57
CA PRO A 138 -2.69 -0.07 9.18
C PRO A 138 -4.21 -0.27 9.03
N PHE A 139 -4.82 0.66 8.32
CA PHE A 139 -6.19 0.64 7.84
C PHE A 139 -6.18 0.36 6.34
N PHE A 140 -6.61 -0.83 5.94
CA PHE A 140 -6.77 -1.19 4.54
C PHE A 140 -8.15 -0.69 4.09
N PHE A 141 -8.12 0.35 3.27
CA PHE A 141 -9.28 0.98 2.66
C PHE A 141 -9.44 0.41 1.24
N ASP A 142 -10.27 -0.61 1.12
CA ASP A 142 -10.42 -1.43 -0.09
C ASP A 142 -11.75 -1.17 -0.81
N PHE A 143 -11.88 -1.74 -2.01
CA PHE A 143 -13.08 -1.67 -2.81
C PHE A 143 -14.31 -2.24 -2.08
N SER A 144 -15.51 -1.85 -2.52
CA SER A 144 -16.74 -2.47 -2.03
C SER A 144 -16.77 -3.95 -2.39
N TRP A 145 -17.48 -4.74 -1.59
CA TRP A 145 -17.46 -6.21 -1.69
C TRP A 145 -17.74 -6.73 -3.11
N ASP A 146 -18.78 -6.18 -3.75
CA ASP A 146 -19.23 -6.59 -5.09
C ASP A 146 -18.69 -5.70 -6.22
N ALA A 147 -17.71 -4.84 -5.93
CA ALA A 147 -17.10 -3.98 -6.94
C ALA A 147 -16.56 -4.84 -8.10
N LYS A 148 -16.98 -4.52 -9.32
CA LYS A 148 -16.48 -5.20 -10.53
C LYS A 148 -15.11 -4.65 -10.86
N MET A 149 -14.09 -5.50 -10.83
CA MET A 149 -12.71 -5.12 -11.13
C MET A 149 -12.53 -5.08 -12.65
N GLU A 150 -12.08 -3.94 -13.15
CA GLU A 150 -11.74 -3.73 -14.56
C GLU A 150 -10.64 -2.68 -14.69
N TYR A 151 -9.86 -2.76 -15.76
CA TYR A 151 -8.93 -1.68 -16.11
C TYR A 151 -9.71 -0.39 -16.36
N LEU A 152 -9.21 0.71 -15.81
CA LEU A 152 -9.79 2.02 -16.08
C LEU A 152 -9.49 2.40 -17.54
N PRO A 153 -10.49 2.82 -18.32
CA PRO A 153 -10.22 3.40 -19.63
C PRO A 153 -9.49 4.72 -19.38
N LEU A 154 -8.21 4.82 -19.73
CA LEU A 154 -7.38 6.01 -19.48
C LEU A 154 -6.68 6.52 -20.75
N ASP A 155 -7.24 6.19 -21.92
CA ASP A 155 -6.67 6.51 -23.24
C ASP A 155 -6.68 8.01 -23.55
N HIS A 156 -7.45 8.80 -22.79
CA HIS A 156 -7.46 10.27 -22.86
C HIS A 156 -6.26 10.92 -22.17
N LEU A 157 -5.55 10.18 -21.31
CA LEU A 157 -4.32 10.66 -20.67
C LEU A 157 -3.09 10.32 -21.53
N PRO A 158 -1.98 11.08 -21.42
CA PRO A 158 -0.73 10.75 -22.11
C PRO A 158 -0.32 9.31 -21.84
N ALA A 159 -0.10 8.54 -22.90
CA ALA A 159 0.29 7.14 -22.80
C ALA A 159 1.59 7.00 -21.99
N LEU A 160 1.65 5.99 -21.13
CA LEU A 160 2.91 5.60 -20.49
C LEU A 160 3.89 5.14 -21.58
N THR A 161 5.16 5.50 -21.42
CA THR A 161 6.24 5.03 -22.29
C THR A 161 6.33 3.50 -22.28
N PRO A 162 6.89 2.87 -23.33
CA PRO A 162 7.11 1.42 -23.34
C PRO A 162 7.91 0.91 -22.14
N GLU A 163 8.86 1.70 -21.65
CA GLU A 163 9.67 1.41 -20.46
C GLU A 163 8.81 1.41 -19.19
N GLU A 164 8.00 2.45 -18.97
CA GLU A 164 7.09 2.52 -17.82
C GLU A 164 6.09 1.37 -17.80
N GLN A 165 5.57 0.99 -18.97
CA GLN A 165 4.68 -0.17 -19.11
C GLN A 165 5.39 -1.48 -18.77
N ALA A 166 6.64 -1.66 -19.21
CA ALA A 166 7.44 -2.84 -18.90
C ALA A 166 7.73 -2.93 -17.38
N ILE A 167 8.10 -1.81 -16.75
CA ILE A 167 8.31 -1.73 -15.30
C ILE A 167 7.03 -2.07 -14.53
N ALA A 168 5.87 -1.55 -14.97
CA ALA A 168 4.59 -1.87 -14.36
C ALA A 168 4.25 -3.37 -14.47
N LYS A 169 4.40 -3.96 -15.66
CA LYS A 169 4.17 -5.40 -15.88
C LYS A 169 5.08 -6.27 -15.02
N ALA A 170 6.38 -5.97 -14.98
CA ALA A 170 7.35 -6.71 -14.16
C ALA A 170 7.03 -6.64 -12.66
N ARG A 171 6.46 -5.52 -12.19
CA ARG A 171 5.96 -5.39 -10.82
C ARG A 171 4.74 -6.29 -10.59
N TRP A 172 3.79 -6.30 -11.52
CA TRP A 172 2.54 -7.07 -11.38
C TRP A 172 2.74 -8.59 -11.39
N GLU A 173 3.79 -9.10 -12.03
CA GLU A 173 4.16 -10.52 -11.99
C GLU A 173 4.37 -11.04 -10.56
N GLN A 174 4.81 -10.17 -9.66
CA GLN A 174 5.07 -10.49 -8.25
C GLN A 174 3.83 -10.36 -7.36
N THR A 175 2.72 -9.87 -7.92
CA THR A 175 1.48 -9.64 -7.16
C THR A 175 0.61 -10.89 -7.08
N THR A 176 -0.37 -10.83 -6.18
CA THR A 176 -1.36 -11.91 -6.00
C THR A 176 -2.37 -11.96 -7.16
N PHE A 177 -2.46 -10.91 -7.97
CA PHE A 177 -3.43 -10.80 -9.05
C PHE A 177 -2.83 -11.33 -10.35
N THR A 178 -3.64 -12.04 -11.14
CA THR A 178 -3.27 -12.47 -12.51
C THR A 178 -3.81 -11.51 -13.57
N GLY A 179 -4.62 -10.54 -13.15
CA GLY A 179 -5.28 -9.54 -13.98
C GLY A 179 -6.41 -8.87 -13.22
N VAL A 180 -7.05 -7.89 -13.88
CA VAL A 180 -8.12 -7.07 -13.32
C VAL A 180 -9.46 -7.50 -13.92
N SER A 181 -10.14 -8.45 -13.28
CA SER A 181 -11.42 -8.99 -13.74
C SER A 181 -12.25 -9.60 -12.59
N GLY A 182 -13.56 -9.77 -12.79
CA GLY A 182 -14.42 -10.37 -11.75
C GLY A 182 -14.83 -9.37 -10.67
N VAL A 183 -15.04 -9.84 -9.43
CA VAL A 183 -15.50 -9.00 -8.31
C VAL A 183 -14.51 -8.99 -7.16
N TRP A 184 -14.43 -7.87 -6.42
CA TRP A 184 -13.44 -7.68 -5.36
C TRP A 184 -13.45 -8.79 -4.30
N ALA A 185 -14.64 -9.26 -3.90
CA ALA A 185 -14.81 -10.36 -2.95
C ALA A 185 -14.00 -11.62 -3.30
N GLN A 186 -13.83 -11.95 -4.59
CA GLN A 186 -13.08 -13.13 -5.05
C GLN A 186 -11.62 -13.11 -4.61
N TYR A 187 -11.04 -11.91 -4.50
CA TYR A 187 -9.66 -11.70 -4.12
C TYR A 187 -9.45 -11.73 -2.61
N LEU A 188 -10.44 -11.29 -1.83
CA LEU A 188 -10.41 -11.35 -0.37
C LEU A 188 -10.77 -12.73 0.18
N ALA A 189 -11.61 -13.47 -0.55
CA ALA A 189 -12.24 -14.69 -0.08
C ALA A 189 -11.30 -15.74 0.50
N LYS A 190 -10.16 -15.98 -0.14
CA LYS A 190 -9.18 -16.96 0.36
C LYS A 190 -8.59 -16.53 1.71
N LYS A 191 -8.36 -15.23 1.91
CA LYS A 191 -7.89 -14.71 3.20
C LYS A 191 -8.98 -14.78 4.24
N VAL A 192 -10.22 -14.43 3.88
CA VAL A 192 -11.36 -14.49 4.80
C VAL A 192 -11.60 -15.95 5.22
N LYS A 193 -11.68 -16.89 4.29
CA LYS A 193 -11.84 -18.34 4.58
C LYS A 193 -10.70 -18.93 5.40
N LYS A 194 -9.46 -18.43 5.27
CA LYS A 194 -8.35 -18.89 6.12
C LYS A 194 -8.56 -18.54 7.60
N VAL A 195 -9.20 -17.41 7.87
CA VAL A 195 -9.45 -16.92 9.25
C VAL A 195 -10.79 -17.40 9.78
N PHE A 196 -11.80 -17.47 8.91
CA PHE A 196 -13.16 -17.90 9.22
C PHE A 196 -13.53 -19.06 8.28
N PRO A 197 -13.06 -20.28 8.56
CA PRO A 197 -13.25 -21.43 7.68
C PRO A 197 -14.73 -21.78 7.48
N ASP A 198 -15.57 -21.50 8.47
CA ASP A 198 -17.01 -21.78 8.45
C ASP A 198 -17.84 -20.67 7.79
N LEU A 199 -17.20 -19.56 7.38
CA LEU A 199 -17.91 -18.47 6.73
C LEU A 199 -18.38 -18.90 5.34
N GLN A 200 -19.70 -18.99 5.17
CA GLN A 200 -20.33 -19.21 3.87
C GLN A 200 -20.20 -17.93 3.04
N LEU A 201 -19.26 -17.95 2.09
CA LEU A 201 -19.14 -16.90 1.10
C LEU A 201 -20.09 -17.16 -0.06
N PRO A 202 -20.59 -16.11 -0.75
CA PRO A 202 -21.32 -16.24 -2.00
C PRO A 202 -20.61 -17.16 -3.00
N ASN A 203 -21.36 -17.77 -3.92
CA ASN A 203 -20.78 -18.64 -4.94
C ASN A 203 -19.92 -17.83 -5.92
N PHE A 204 -18.60 -17.99 -5.83
CA PHE A 204 -17.63 -17.48 -6.79
C PHE A 204 -16.32 -18.28 -6.75
N GLU A 205 -15.55 -18.25 -7.83
CA GLU A 205 -14.19 -18.78 -7.86
C GLU A 205 -13.22 -17.82 -7.16
N HIS A 206 -12.50 -18.30 -6.16
CA HIS A 206 -11.56 -17.48 -5.38
C HIS A 206 -10.18 -17.48 -6.02
N ASN A 207 -9.44 -16.37 -5.91
CA ASN A 207 -8.06 -16.32 -6.40
C ASN A 207 -7.14 -17.22 -5.54
N ALA A 208 -6.35 -18.07 -6.20
CA ALA A 208 -5.53 -19.09 -5.56
C ALA A 208 -4.08 -18.66 -5.23
N LYS A 209 -3.56 -17.54 -5.75
CA LYS A 209 -2.16 -17.15 -5.52
C LYS A 209 -1.87 -16.82 -4.03
N PRO A 210 -0.67 -17.18 -3.51
CA PRO A 210 -0.29 -16.92 -2.13
C PRO A 210 0.06 -15.44 -1.89
N SER A 211 -0.13 -14.98 -0.66
CA SER A 211 0.19 -13.60 -0.27
C SER A 211 1.68 -13.43 0.03
N THR A 212 2.30 -12.36 -0.47
CA THR A 212 3.72 -12.01 -0.23
C THR A 212 4.00 -11.49 1.18
N ARG A 213 2.99 -10.94 1.87
CA ARG A 213 3.05 -10.30 3.22
C ARG A 213 3.77 -11.09 4.33
N PHE A 214 3.90 -12.42 4.19
CA PHE A 214 4.55 -13.28 5.20
C PHE A 214 5.79 -14.00 4.69
N MET A 215 6.27 -13.70 3.48
CA MET A 215 7.53 -14.25 3.01
C MET A 215 8.68 -13.49 3.67
N LEU A 216 9.53 -14.22 4.40
CA LEU A 216 10.81 -13.69 4.85
C LEU A 216 11.65 -13.35 3.60
N PRO A 217 12.44 -12.25 3.61
CA PRO A 217 13.23 -11.90 2.45
C PRO A 217 14.21 -13.04 2.14
N SER A 218 14.03 -13.69 0.99
CA SER A 218 15.10 -14.48 0.38
C SER A 218 16.22 -13.51 0.04
N ILE A 219 17.41 -13.73 0.59
CA ILE A 219 18.62 -12.97 0.26
C ILE A 219 18.80 -13.02 -1.27
N ARG A 220 18.51 -11.91 -1.97
CA ARG A 220 18.90 -11.78 -3.38
C ARG A 220 20.40 -11.44 -3.41
N PRO A 221 21.22 -12.11 -4.24
CA PRO A 221 22.58 -11.65 -4.48
C PRO A 221 22.51 -10.27 -5.15
N SER A 222 23.27 -9.30 -4.65
CA SER A 222 23.39 -7.99 -5.27
C SER A 222 23.99 -8.12 -6.66
N MET A 223 23.19 -7.90 -7.71
CA MET A 223 23.75 -7.57 -9.02
C MET A 223 24.05 -6.08 -9.02
N HIS A 224 25.33 -5.74 -8.84
CA HIS A 224 25.85 -4.45 -9.28
C HIS A 224 25.62 -4.36 -10.79
N ASN A 225 24.79 -3.42 -11.24
CA ASN A 225 24.84 -2.92 -12.60
C ASN A 225 25.01 -1.41 -12.55
N ASP A 226 26.22 -0.99 -12.88
CA ASP A 226 26.57 0.39 -13.21
C ASP A 226 25.79 0.83 -14.45
N LEU A 227 24.79 1.67 -14.25
CA LEU A 227 24.20 2.49 -15.31
C LEU A 227 24.19 3.94 -14.83
N LYS A 228 25.26 4.65 -15.21
CA LYS A 228 25.32 6.10 -15.15
C LYS A 228 24.36 6.66 -16.20
N ILE A 229 23.29 7.33 -15.76
CA ILE A 229 22.48 8.20 -16.61
C ILE A 229 22.31 9.54 -15.89
N GLY A 230 22.64 10.62 -16.60
CA GLY A 230 22.75 11.97 -16.07
C GLY A 230 21.43 12.75 -16.02
N MET A 231 21.37 13.61 -14.99
CA MET A 231 20.71 14.93 -14.84
C MET A 231 19.29 15.23 -15.38
N GLY A 232 18.51 15.84 -14.47
CA GLY A 232 17.32 16.69 -14.68
C GLY A 232 16.03 16.00 -14.24
N SER A 233 15.25 16.43 -13.24
CA SER A 233 14.74 17.78 -13.00
C SER A 233 14.03 17.87 -11.63
N TYR A 234 14.19 19.02 -10.96
CA TYR A 234 13.28 19.69 -10.01
C TYR A 234 12.54 18.91 -8.91
N TRP A 235 13.06 19.03 -7.68
CA TRP A 235 12.24 19.23 -6.48
C TRP A 235 12.79 20.43 -5.70
N ARG A 236 12.03 21.53 -5.63
CA ARG A 236 12.32 22.70 -4.80
C ARG A 236 11.45 22.59 -3.54
N VAL A 237 12.08 22.34 -2.40
CA VAL A 237 11.43 22.41 -1.09
C VAL A 237 11.18 23.89 -0.78
N LEU A 238 9.92 24.31 -0.81
CA LEU A 238 9.50 25.62 -0.29
C LEU A 238 9.38 25.50 1.23
N GLY A 239 10.48 25.76 1.93
CA GLY A 239 10.49 26.00 3.36
C GLY A 239 9.89 27.36 3.66
N ASN A 240 8.71 27.38 4.29
CA ASN A 240 8.13 28.59 4.87
C ASN A 240 9.04 29.12 5.98
N GLN A 241 9.72 30.24 5.75
CA GLN A 241 10.29 31.06 6.81
C GLN A 241 9.16 31.77 7.55
N LYS A 242 9.00 31.50 8.85
CA LYS A 242 8.22 32.34 9.75
C LYS A 242 8.98 33.65 10.03
N PRO A 243 8.31 34.81 10.10
CA PRO A 243 8.95 36.06 10.47
C PRO A 243 9.28 36.07 11.98
N ARG A 244 10.51 36.46 12.33
CA ARG A 244 10.87 36.86 13.69
C ARG A 244 10.38 38.29 13.91
N ILE A 245 9.60 38.48 14.97
CA ILE A 245 9.26 39.78 15.52
C ILE A 245 10.27 40.06 16.64
N SER A 246 11.04 41.14 16.48
CA SER A 246 11.54 42.01 17.54
C SER A 246 11.84 43.36 16.92
#